data_AF-A0A6L9K7I8-F1
#
_entry.id   AF-A0A6L9K7I8-F1
#
_cell.length_a   1.000
_cell.length_b   1.000
_cell.length_c   1.000
_cell.angle_alpha   90.00
_cell.angle_beta   90.00
_cell.angle_gamma   90.00
#
_symmetry.space_group_name_H-M   'P 1'
#
loop_
_entity.id
_entity.type
_entity.pdbx_description
1 polymer ?
#
loop_
_entity_poly.entity_id
_entity_poly.type
_entity_poly.pdbx_seq_one_letter_code
_entity_poly.pdbx_strand_id
1 'polypeptide(L)'
;DSPKMMVNATDRPEIYTQVGTEKLVINGLQTLELNTEIPLGFMTKTAGTAFSLNAIDFINFDADTKLVLKDKSTSPATETELTANGAAYEFSSDVTNSTGRFSLLFRTSGNTTAAAQLPGNQVKVFANTQNQIVIQSAEKCNFAIYNITGQKLLSGTTTHSSLLTSPLTQGVYVVKVGEVIEKVIVK
;
A
#
# COMPACT_ATOMS: atom_id res chain seq x y z
N ASP A 1 -19.20 -27.65 -14.51
CA ASP A 1 -18.65 -26.66 -13.57
C ASP A 1 -18.65 -27.31 -12.20
N SER A 2 -17.49 -27.54 -11.62
CA SER A 2 -17.38 -28.21 -10.32
C SER A 2 -17.36 -27.12 -9.25
N PRO A 3 -18.29 -27.12 -8.28
CA PRO A 3 -18.22 -26.15 -7.18
C PRO A 3 -16.91 -26.38 -6.44
N LYS A 4 -15.95 -25.47 -6.59
CA LYS A 4 -14.82 -25.41 -5.67
C LYS A 4 -15.41 -25.05 -4.32
N MET A 5 -15.38 -25.98 -3.38
CA MET A 5 -15.85 -25.78 -2.02
C MET A 5 -14.67 -25.75 -1.06
N MET A 6 -14.87 -25.08 0.07
CA MET A 6 -14.01 -25.21 1.26
C MET A 6 -13.87 -26.70 1.59
N VAL A 7 -12.64 -27.18 1.74
CA VAL A 7 -12.37 -28.61 1.96
C VAL A 7 -12.67 -28.99 3.42
N ASN A 8 -12.70 -28.01 4.32
CA ASN A 8 -12.84 -28.14 5.77
C ASN A 8 -11.88 -29.16 6.40
N ALA A 9 -10.71 -29.35 5.79
CA ALA A 9 -9.70 -30.30 6.28
C ALA A 9 -9.13 -29.86 7.64
N THR A 10 -8.70 -30.81 8.47
CA THR A 10 -8.14 -30.56 9.80
C THR A 10 -6.67 -30.12 9.77
N ASP A 11 -5.96 -30.43 8.69
CA ASP A 11 -4.51 -30.30 8.55
C ASP A 11 -4.09 -29.27 7.49
N ARG A 12 -5.06 -28.59 6.85
CA ARG A 12 -4.78 -27.63 5.77
C ARG A 12 -5.47 -26.30 6.04
N PRO A 13 -4.74 -25.17 5.93
CA PRO A 13 -5.37 -23.87 5.98
C PRO A 13 -6.19 -23.61 4.71
N GLU A 14 -7.18 -22.73 4.82
CA GLU A 14 -8.05 -22.34 3.72
C GLU A 14 -8.20 -20.82 3.66
N ILE A 15 -8.37 -20.30 2.44
CA ILE A 15 -8.60 -18.89 2.18
C ILE A 15 -9.90 -18.70 1.41
N TYR A 16 -10.56 -17.58 1.66
CA TYR A 16 -11.81 -17.23 1.00
C TYR A 16 -12.01 -15.72 1.01
N THR A 17 -12.85 -15.19 0.12
CA THR A 17 -13.42 -13.85 0.29
C THR A 17 -14.85 -13.99 0.81
N GLN A 18 -15.40 -12.92 1.37
CA GLN A 18 -16.75 -12.94 1.94
C GLN A 18 -17.63 -11.85 1.31
N VAL A 19 -18.82 -12.25 0.85
CA VAL A 19 -19.86 -11.34 0.36
C VAL A 19 -21.10 -11.56 1.22
N GLY A 20 -21.46 -10.57 2.03
CA GLY A 20 -22.49 -10.76 3.05
C GLY A 20 -22.11 -11.87 4.03
N THR A 21 -22.87 -12.95 4.07
CA THR A 21 -22.60 -14.14 4.89
C THR A 21 -21.96 -15.30 4.11
N GLU A 22 -21.83 -15.16 2.78
CA GLU A 22 -21.34 -16.22 1.91
C GLU A 22 -19.83 -16.19 1.77
N LYS A 23 -19.21 -17.38 1.83
CA LYS A 23 -17.77 -17.57 1.64
C LYS A 23 -17.49 -18.05 0.24
N LEU A 24 -16.62 -17.32 -0.46
CA LEU A 24 -16.30 -17.54 -1.86
C LEU A 24 -14.82 -17.87 -2.02
N VAL A 25 -14.52 -19.11 -2.41
CA VAL A 25 -13.15 -19.53 -2.78
C VAL A 25 -12.75 -19.03 -4.17
N ILE A 26 -13.74 -18.66 -4.98
CA ILE A 26 -13.60 -17.89 -6.22
C ILE A 26 -14.62 -16.77 -6.14
N ASN A 27 -14.18 -15.54 -6.34
CA ASN A 27 -15.06 -14.38 -6.32
C ASN A 27 -14.93 -13.59 -7.61
N GLY A 28 -16.06 -13.38 -8.28
CA GLY A 28 -16.17 -12.50 -9.43
C GLY A 28 -16.63 -11.12 -8.97
N LEU A 29 -15.81 -10.11 -9.19
CA LEU A 29 -16.19 -8.72 -8.94
C LEU A 29 -16.62 -8.07 -10.26
N GLN A 30 -17.76 -7.39 -10.25
CA GLN A 30 -18.27 -6.69 -11.44
C GLN A 30 -17.32 -5.55 -11.86
N THR A 31 -16.80 -4.83 -10.86
CA THR A 31 -15.82 -3.76 -11.03
C THR A 31 -14.75 -3.95 -9.97
N LEU A 32 -13.50 -3.75 -10.36
CA LEU A 32 -12.38 -3.73 -9.43
C LEU A 32 -12.02 -2.28 -9.09
N GLU A 33 -12.44 -1.82 -7.93
CA GLU A 33 -12.09 -0.49 -7.45
C GLU A 33 -10.69 -0.49 -6.83
N LEU A 34 -9.84 0.43 -7.30
CA LEU A 34 -8.51 0.62 -6.74
C LEU A 34 -8.58 1.16 -5.32
N ASN A 35 -7.65 0.74 -4.46
CA ASN A 35 -7.56 1.09 -3.04
C ASN A 35 -8.74 0.62 -2.17
N THR A 36 -9.64 -0.20 -2.71
CA THR A 36 -10.70 -0.83 -1.93
C THR A 36 -10.16 -2.09 -1.27
N GLU A 37 -10.36 -2.21 0.04
CA GLU A 37 -10.01 -3.40 0.79
C GLU A 37 -11.00 -4.52 0.51
N ILE A 38 -10.51 -5.62 -0.07
CA ILE A 38 -11.24 -6.86 -0.25
C ILE A 38 -10.84 -7.79 0.90
N PRO A 39 -11.72 -8.08 1.88
CA PRO A 39 -11.36 -8.94 3.00
C PRO A 39 -10.98 -10.34 2.52
N LEU A 40 -9.81 -10.80 2.97
CA LEU A 40 -9.33 -12.15 2.74
C LEU A 40 -9.47 -12.93 4.04
N GLY A 41 -10.43 -13.84 4.05
CA GLY A 41 -10.63 -14.83 5.10
C GLY A 41 -9.48 -15.82 5.14
N PHE A 42 -8.99 -16.07 6.35
CA PHE A 42 -8.07 -17.16 6.64
C PHE A 42 -8.69 -18.08 7.68
N MET A 43 -8.64 -19.38 7.40
CA MET A 43 -9.08 -20.43 8.31
C MET A 43 -7.97 -21.45 8.50
N THR A 44 -7.73 -21.85 9.74
CA THR A 44 -6.91 -23.01 10.08
C THR A 44 -7.46 -23.69 11.33
N LYS A 45 -7.39 -25.02 11.37
CA LYS A 45 -7.76 -25.84 12.54
C LYS A 45 -6.57 -26.22 13.41
N THR A 46 -5.36 -25.81 13.03
CA THR A 46 -4.12 -26.01 13.77
C THR A 46 -3.38 -24.67 13.92
N ALA A 47 -2.83 -24.43 15.11
CA ALA A 47 -1.89 -23.33 15.31
C ALA A 47 -0.55 -23.67 14.67
N GLY A 48 0.12 -22.68 14.09
CA GLY A 48 1.37 -22.89 13.38
C GLY A 48 2.15 -21.61 13.15
N THR A 49 3.47 -21.76 12.95
CA THR A 49 4.40 -20.63 12.78
C THR A 49 4.88 -20.43 11.34
N ALA A 50 4.43 -21.27 10.41
CA ALA A 50 4.94 -21.30 9.02
C ALA A 50 3.78 -21.43 8.02
N PHE A 51 2.89 -20.44 8.00
CA PHE A 51 1.91 -20.29 6.92
C PHE A 51 2.43 -19.31 5.89
N SER A 52 2.15 -19.59 4.62
CA SER A 52 2.62 -18.79 3.48
C SER A 52 1.46 -18.40 2.57
N LEU A 53 1.39 -17.14 2.13
CA LEU A 53 0.50 -16.68 1.06
C LEU A 53 1.30 -16.26 -0.16
N ASN A 54 0.92 -16.75 -1.33
CA ASN A 54 1.57 -16.44 -2.60
C ASN A 54 0.51 -16.15 -3.68
N ALA A 55 0.78 -15.16 -4.53
CA ALA A 55 0.03 -14.94 -5.76
C ALA A 55 0.68 -15.74 -6.90
N ILE A 56 0.02 -16.80 -7.37
CA ILE A 56 0.56 -17.66 -8.43
C ILE A 56 0.41 -16.96 -9.79
N ASP A 57 -0.78 -16.40 -10.05
CA ASP A 57 -1.10 -15.70 -11.28
C ASP A 57 -1.58 -14.28 -11.00
N PHE A 58 -1.14 -13.35 -11.84
CA PHE A 58 -1.59 -11.96 -11.86
C PHE A 58 -1.62 -11.49 -13.32
N ILE A 59 -2.74 -11.75 -13.99
CA ILE A 59 -2.91 -11.58 -15.44
C ILE A 59 -4.11 -10.68 -15.75
N ASN A 60 -4.12 -10.05 -16.93
CA ASN A 60 -5.20 -9.18 -17.40
C ASN A 60 -5.46 -7.94 -16.52
N PHE A 61 -4.42 -7.44 -15.83
CA PHE A 61 -4.44 -6.15 -15.17
C PHE A 61 -3.57 -5.15 -15.94
N ASP A 62 -3.83 -3.86 -15.78
CA ASP A 62 -2.97 -2.81 -16.32
C ASP A 62 -1.55 -2.96 -15.76
N ALA A 63 -0.54 -2.63 -16.57
CA ALA A 63 0.87 -2.86 -16.25
C ALA A 63 1.35 -2.14 -14.96
N ASP A 64 0.65 -1.09 -14.55
CA ASP A 64 0.95 -0.33 -13.35
C ASP A 64 0.13 -0.77 -12.12
N THR A 65 -0.79 -1.73 -12.28
CA THR A 65 -1.59 -2.29 -11.18
C THR A 65 -0.77 -3.28 -10.36
N LYS A 66 -0.86 -3.13 -9.05
CA LYS A 66 -0.18 -3.93 -8.04
C LYS A 66 -1.20 -4.59 -7.13
N LEU A 67 -0.93 -5.83 -6.75
CA LEU A 67 -1.65 -6.53 -5.71
C LEU A 67 -0.92 -6.36 -4.38
N VAL A 68 -1.63 -5.87 -3.37
CA VAL A 68 -1.09 -5.66 -2.03
C VAL A 68 -1.89 -6.50 -1.04
N LEU A 69 -1.18 -7.30 -0.23
CA LEU A 69 -1.71 -7.93 0.97
C LEU A 69 -1.50 -7.00 2.15
N LYS A 70 -2.59 -6.67 2.84
CA LYS A 70 -2.58 -5.92 4.09
C LYS A 70 -2.85 -6.85 5.26
N ASP A 71 -1.91 -6.95 6.19
CA ASP A 71 -2.00 -7.71 7.43
C ASP A 71 -2.24 -6.75 8.61
N LYS A 72 -3.40 -6.90 9.24
CA LYS A 72 -3.89 -6.08 10.36
C LYS A 72 -3.56 -6.69 11.74
N SER A 73 -2.66 -7.67 11.80
CA SER A 73 -2.19 -8.24 13.07
C SER A 73 -1.37 -7.24 13.92
N THR A 74 -0.81 -6.20 13.29
CA THR A 74 -0.09 -5.10 13.94
C THR A 74 -0.78 -3.76 13.72
N SER A 75 -0.45 -2.78 14.56
CA SER A 75 -0.84 -1.37 14.38
C SER A 75 0.42 -0.49 14.31
N PRO A 76 0.73 0.16 13.18
CA PRO A 76 -0.03 0.15 11.92
C PRO A 76 -0.01 -1.23 11.22
N ALA A 77 -0.99 -1.44 10.35
CA ALA A 77 -1.07 -2.65 9.53
C ALA A 77 0.13 -2.74 8.58
N THR A 78 0.62 -3.95 8.34
CA THR A 78 1.72 -4.21 7.42
C THR A 78 1.17 -4.41 6.02
N GLU A 79 1.77 -3.79 5.01
CA GLU A 79 1.38 -3.94 3.61
C GLU A 79 2.53 -4.56 2.82
N THR A 80 2.25 -5.63 2.08
CA THR A 80 3.22 -6.38 1.27
C THR A 80 2.70 -6.51 -0.15
N GLU A 81 3.51 -6.13 -1.13
CA GLU A 81 3.21 -6.38 -2.55
C GLU A 81 3.35 -7.87 -2.85
N LEU A 82 2.29 -8.49 -3.37
CA LEU A 82 2.32 -9.84 -3.88
C LEU A 82 2.57 -9.80 -5.39
N THR A 83 3.59 -10.51 -5.85
CA THR A 83 3.93 -10.62 -7.27
C THR A 83 3.68 -12.04 -7.76
N ALA A 84 3.30 -12.19 -9.03
CA ALA A 84 3.05 -13.49 -9.65
C ALA A 84 4.31 -14.38 -9.55
N ASN A 85 4.18 -15.56 -8.92
CA ASN A 85 5.28 -16.46 -8.60
C ASN A 85 6.44 -15.81 -7.80
N GLY A 86 6.12 -14.76 -7.04
CA GLY A 86 7.07 -14.03 -6.22
C GLY A 86 7.38 -14.71 -4.89
N ALA A 87 8.07 -13.97 -4.02
CA ALA A 87 8.28 -14.38 -2.64
C ALA A 87 6.92 -14.55 -1.93
N ALA A 88 6.81 -15.61 -1.12
CA ALA A 88 5.64 -15.81 -0.30
C ALA A 88 5.64 -14.87 0.92
N TYR A 89 4.46 -14.42 1.33
CA TYR A 89 4.26 -13.74 2.60
C TYR A 89 4.13 -14.78 3.71
N GLU A 90 5.11 -14.81 4.61
CA GLU A 90 5.19 -15.76 5.71
C GLU A 90 4.56 -15.18 6.98
N PHE A 91 3.78 -16.00 7.70
CA PHE A 91 3.14 -15.60 8.96
C PHE A 91 2.85 -16.78 9.88
N SER A 92 2.69 -16.48 11.17
CA SER A 92 2.14 -17.39 12.18
C SER A 92 0.66 -17.11 12.42
N SER A 93 -0.09 -18.14 12.83
CA SER A 93 -1.49 -17.99 13.25
C SER A 93 -1.88 -19.07 14.25
N ASP A 94 -2.73 -18.69 15.20
CA ASP A 94 -3.52 -19.64 15.99
C ASP A 94 -4.67 -20.22 15.17
N VAL A 95 -5.37 -21.20 15.78
CA VAL A 95 -6.64 -21.72 15.27
C VAL A 95 -7.62 -20.56 15.09
N THR A 96 -8.09 -20.36 13.85
CA THR A 96 -8.94 -19.22 13.53
C THR A 96 -9.81 -19.48 12.31
N ASN A 97 -10.83 -18.66 12.16
CA ASN A 97 -11.73 -18.58 11.01
C ASN A 97 -12.21 -17.13 10.95
N SER A 98 -11.44 -16.26 10.31
CA SER A 98 -11.64 -14.82 10.40
C SER A 98 -11.30 -14.11 9.09
N THR A 99 -12.08 -13.08 8.78
CA THR A 99 -11.83 -12.09 7.72
C THR A 99 -11.21 -10.80 8.24
N GLY A 100 -10.91 -10.71 9.54
CA GLY A 100 -10.46 -9.48 10.18
C GLY A 100 -8.97 -9.16 9.98
N ARG A 101 -8.13 -10.16 9.69
CA ARG A 101 -6.68 -9.99 9.63
C ARG A 101 -6.20 -9.50 8.27
N PHE A 102 -6.61 -10.16 7.19
CA PHE A 102 -6.06 -9.92 5.87
C PHE A 102 -7.02 -9.17 4.98
N SER A 103 -6.47 -8.31 4.13
CA SER A 103 -7.22 -7.67 3.05
C SER A 103 -6.34 -7.58 1.81
N LEU A 104 -6.94 -7.76 0.64
CA LEU A 104 -6.30 -7.53 -0.65
C LEU A 104 -6.67 -6.13 -1.13
N LEU A 105 -5.69 -5.42 -1.68
CA LEU A 105 -5.88 -4.12 -2.31
C LEU A 105 -5.23 -4.13 -3.68
N PHE A 106 -5.92 -3.56 -4.65
CA PHE A 106 -5.36 -3.30 -5.97
C PHE A 106 -5.01 -1.83 -6.06
N ARG A 107 -3.78 -1.51 -6.47
CA ARG A 107 -3.28 -0.13 -6.49
C ARG A 107 -2.52 0.13 -7.76
N THR A 108 -2.59 1.35 -8.28
CA THR A 108 -1.63 1.80 -9.28
C THR A 108 -0.31 2.17 -8.61
N SER A 109 0.78 2.07 -9.36
CA SER A 109 2.15 2.40 -8.93
C SER A 109 2.31 3.84 -8.36
N GLY A 110 1.29 4.69 -8.49
CA GLY A 110 1.21 6.03 -7.90
C GLY A 110 0.58 6.13 -6.51
N ASN A 111 -0.21 5.15 -6.07
CA ASN A 111 -1.17 5.26 -4.94
C ASN A 111 -0.86 4.32 -3.75
N THR A 112 0.39 4.19 -3.31
CA THR A 112 0.69 3.46 -2.07
C THR A 112 0.38 4.31 -0.83
N THR A 113 -0.83 4.16 -0.28
CA THR A 113 -1.24 4.74 1.01
C THR A 113 -0.88 3.81 2.17
N ALA A 114 0.38 3.81 2.57
CA ALA A 114 0.88 3.62 3.96
C ALA A 114 2.41 3.51 3.90
N ALA A 115 3.10 4.44 4.55
CA ALA A 115 4.50 4.37 4.95
C ALA A 115 5.45 3.56 4.03
N ALA A 116 5.52 3.90 2.74
CA ALA A 116 6.62 3.42 1.93
C ALA A 116 7.90 4.06 2.49
N GLN A 117 8.78 3.26 3.08
CA GLN A 117 10.19 3.46 2.81
C GLN A 117 10.31 3.46 1.28
N LEU A 118 10.38 4.67 0.73
CA LEU A 118 10.57 4.83 -0.70
C LEU A 118 11.87 4.08 -1.01
N PRO A 119 11.87 3.08 -1.92
CA PRO A 119 13.12 2.55 -2.43
C PRO A 119 13.94 3.77 -2.86
N GLY A 120 15.21 3.84 -2.44
CA GLY A 120 16.00 5.05 -2.17
C GLY A 120 16.20 6.09 -3.29
N ASN A 121 15.28 6.22 -4.22
CA ASN A 121 15.30 7.12 -5.35
C ASN A 121 13.92 7.63 -5.84
N GLN A 122 12.78 7.27 -5.22
CA GLN A 122 11.50 7.91 -5.55
C GLN A 122 11.21 9.06 -4.59
N VAL A 123 11.40 10.30 -5.05
CA VAL A 123 10.90 11.51 -4.38
C VAL A 123 9.59 11.91 -5.07
N LYS A 124 8.54 12.21 -4.30
CA LYS A 124 7.33 12.88 -4.81
C LYS A 124 7.15 14.20 -4.11
N VAL A 125 6.86 15.24 -4.88
CA VAL A 125 6.56 16.58 -4.35
C VAL A 125 5.30 17.13 -5.02
N PHE A 126 4.34 17.58 -4.22
CA PHE A 126 3.09 18.17 -4.73
C PHE A 126 2.48 19.15 -3.71
N ALA A 127 1.51 19.96 -4.14
CA ALA A 127 0.72 20.81 -3.26
C ALA A 127 -0.60 20.11 -2.89
N ASN A 128 -1.02 20.20 -1.63
CA ASN A 128 -2.34 19.73 -1.17
C ASN A 128 -3.41 20.84 -1.27
N THR A 129 -4.65 20.51 -0.91
CA THR A 129 -5.78 21.46 -0.95
C THR A 129 -5.75 22.54 0.14
N GLN A 130 -4.84 22.41 1.11
CA GLN A 130 -4.58 23.38 2.18
C GLN A 130 -3.37 24.29 1.86
N ASN A 131 -2.91 24.29 0.60
CA ASN A 131 -1.79 25.10 0.13
C ASN A 131 -0.45 24.78 0.81
N GLN A 132 -0.29 23.55 1.27
CA GLN A 132 0.95 23.04 1.81
C GLN A 132 1.67 22.24 0.75
N ILE A 133 3.00 22.34 0.73
CA ILE A 133 3.83 21.43 -0.06
C ILE A 133 4.02 20.16 0.74
N VAL A 134 3.72 19.02 0.10
CA VAL A 134 3.94 17.67 0.62
C VAL A 134 5.19 17.11 -0.05
N ILE A 135 6.17 16.70 0.75
CA ILE A 135 7.38 16.01 0.31
C ILE A 135 7.31 14.58 0.80
N GLN A 136 7.28 13.62 -0.12
CA GLN A 136 7.43 12.20 0.17
C GLN A 136 8.82 11.76 -0.31
N SER A 137 9.66 11.34 0.62
CA SER A 137 11.03 10.88 0.34
C SER A 137 11.46 9.82 1.37
N ALA A 138 12.60 9.19 1.14
CA ALA A 138 13.27 8.47 2.23
C ALA A 138 13.57 9.43 3.40
N GLU A 139 13.73 8.87 4.61
CA GLU A 139 14.17 9.65 5.76
C GLU A 139 15.61 10.14 5.56
N LYS A 140 15.96 11.23 6.26
CA LYS A 140 17.28 11.86 6.26
C LYS A 140 17.68 12.48 4.92
N CYS A 141 16.72 12.77 4.04
CA CYS A 141 16.96 13.51 2.81
C CYS A 141 16.98 15.03 3.07
N ASN A 142 18.00 15.72 2.57
CA ASN A 142 18.04 17.18 2.62
C ASN A 142 17.01 17.75 1.65
N PHE A 143 16.21 18.71 2.11
CA PHE A 143 15.27 19.42 1.25
C PHE A 143 15.41 20.94 1.38
N ALA A 144 15.05 21.65 0.32
CA ALA A 144 14.94 23.10 0.30
C ALA A 144 13.81 23.54 -0.64
N ILE A 145 13.04 24.54 -0.22
CA ILE A 145 11.93 25.13 -0.95
C ILE A 145 12.27 26.57 -1.28
N TYR A 146 12.08 26.93 -2.53
CA TYR A 146 12.35 28.25 -3.08
C TYR A 146 11.08 28.81 -3.71
N ASN A 147 10.91 30.13 -3.65
CA ASN A 147 9.94 30.80 -4.50
C ASN A 147 10.50 30.98 -5.93
N ILE A 148 9.67 31.51 -6.83
CA ILE A 148 10.06 31.71 -8.24
C ILE A 148 11.21 32.71 -8.44
N THR A 149 11.48 33.58 -7.47
CA THR A 149 12.62 34.52 -7.53
C THR A 149 13.92 33.90 -7.01
N GLY A 150 13.90 32.62 -6.61
CA GLY A 150 15.06 31.89 -6.10
C GLY A 150 15.35 32.13 -4.62
N GLN A 151 14.49 32.85 -3.90
CA GLN A 151 14.62 33.01 -2.45
C GLN A 151 14.28 31.68 -1.75
N LYS A 152 15.18 31.21 -0.88
CA LYS A 152 14.96 30.03 -0.05
C LYS A 152 14.00 30.38 1.09
N LEU A 153 12.87 29.68 1.13
CA LEU A 153 11.81 29.90 2.13
C LEU A 153 11.91 28.92 3.30
N LEU A 154 12.23 27.66 3.01
CA LEU A 154 12.32 26.59 4.00
C LEU A 154 13.40 25.60 3.59
N SER A 155 14.11 25.04 4.56
CA SER A 155 15.02 23.92 4.33
C SER A 155 15.16 23.08 5.58
N GLY A 156 15.56 21.84 5.41
CA GLY A 156 15.84 20.94 6.51
C GLY A 156 16.16 19.55 6.01
N THR A 157 15.93 18.59 6.88
CA THR A 157 16.10 17.17 6.58
C THR A 157 14.80 16.44 6.88
N THR A 158 14.36 15.56 5.99
CA THR A 158 13.15 14.76 6.22
C THR A 158 13.36 13.83 7.42
N THR A 159 12.48 13.91 8.40
CA THR A 159 12.52 13.05 9.58
C THR A 159 11.60 11.84 9.44
N HIS A 160 10.59 11.94 8.57
CA HIS A 160 9.58 10.94 8.31
C HIS A 160 9.43 10.77 6.78
N SER A 161 8.80 9.68 6.33
CA SER A 161 8.58 9.41 4.91
C SER A 161 7.66 10.40 4.19
N SER A 162 7.00 11.29 4.96
CA SER A 162 6.17 12.39 4.47
C SER A 162 6.35 13.62 5.35
N LEU A 163 6.64 14.76 4.74
CA LEU A 163 6.78 16.06 5.40
C LEU A 163 5.78 17.05 4.78
N LEU A 164 5.12 17.84 5.62
CA LEU A 164 4.21 18.91 5.20
C LEU A 164 4.76 20.27 5.65
N THR A 165 4.70 21.26 4.77
CA THR A 165 5.00 22.65 5.14
C THR A 165 3.83 23.30 5.88
N SER A 166 4.08 24.45 6.50
CA SER A 166 3.00 25.41 6.75
C SER A 166 2.36 25.84 5.41
N PRO A 167 1.08 26.24 5.39
CA PRO A 167 0.43 26.76 4.19
C PRO A 167 1.25 27.91 3.59
N LEU A 168 1.42 27.87 2.27
CA LEU A 168 2.14 28.88 1.50
C LEU A 168 1.16 29.74 0.70
N THR A 169 1.61 30.93 0.30
CA THR A 169 0.81 31.78 -0.61
C THR A 169 0.71 31.12 -1.99
N GLN A 170 -0.38 31.40 -2.70
CA GLN A 170 -0.56 30.94 -4.08
C GLN A 170 0.63 31.38 -4.94
N GLY A 171 1.16 30.47 -5.74
CA GLY A 171 2.34 30.75 -6.55
C GLY A 171 3.10 29.51 -7.00
N VAL A 172 4.22 29.73 -7.70
CA VAL A 172 5.11 28.67 -8.16
C VAL A 172 6.30 28.57 -7.23
N TYR A 173 6.63 27.34 -6.86
CA TYR A 173 7.73 26.98 -5.98
C TYR A 173 8.64 25.96 -6.66
N VAL A 174 9.92 26.04 -6.34
CA VAL A 174 10.91 25.03 -6.71
C VAL A 174 11.30 24.29 -5.43
N VAL A 175 11.21 22.96 -5.46
CA VAL A 175 11.50 22.11 -4.32
C VAL A 175 12.63 21.18 -4.68
N LYS A 176 13.75 21.30 -3.98
CA LYS A 176 14.89 20.39 -4.09
C LYS A 176 14.83 19.38 -2.96
N VAL A 177 14.95 18.09 -3.26
CA VAL A 177 15.03 16.99 -2.27
C VAL A 177 16.15 16.04 -2.72
N GLY A 178 17.27 16.03 -1.99
CA GLY A 178 18.49 15.38 -2.47
C GLY A 178 18.94 15.99 -3.80
N GLU A 179 19.09 15.15 -4.82
CA GLU A 179 19.41 15.56 -6.20
C GLU A 179 18.17 15.83 -7.06
N VAL A 180 16.96 15.54 -6.56
CA VAL A 180 15.71 15.75 -7.29
C VAL A 180 15.25 17.20 -7.15
N ILE A 181 14.81 17.80 -8.25
CA ILE A 181 14.25 19.16 -8.30
C ILE A 181 12.88 19.09 -8.95
N GLU A 182 11.85 19.57 -8.24
CA GLU A 182 10.47 19.60 -8.69
C GLU A 182 9.91 21.01 -8.70
N LYS A 183 9.07 21.31 -9.71
CA LYS A 183 8.31 22.55 -9.79
C LYS A 183 6.89 22.29 -9.29
N VAL A 184 6.47 23.01 -8.26
CA VAL A 184 5.15 22.85 -7.64
C VAL A 184 4.35 24.13 -7.77
N ILE A 185 3.07 24.01 -8.12
CA ILE A 185 2.13 25.14 -8.17
C ILE A 185 1.20 25.00 -6.97
N VAL A 186 1.24 25.98 -6.07
CA VAL A 186 0.27 26.14 -4.98
C VAL A 186 -0.86 27.02 -5.49
N LYS A 187 -2.11 26.54 -5.39
CA LYS A 187 -3.30 27.18 -6.00
C LYS A 187 -4.11 28.02 -5.03
#